data_AF-A0A7S0A989-F1
#
_entry.id   AF-A0A7S0A989-F1
#
_cell.length_a   1.000
_cell.length_b   1.000
_cell.length_c   1.000
_cell.angle_alpha   90.00
_cell.angle_beta   90.00
_cell.angle_gamma   90.00
#
_symmetry.space_group_name_H-M   'P 1'
#
loop_
_entity.id
_entity.type
_entity.pdbx_description
1 polymer ?
#
loop_
_entity_poly.entity_id
_entity_poly.type
_entity_poly.pdbx_seq_one_letter_code
_entity_poly.pdbx_strand_id
1 'polypeptide(L)'
;LPCGPAPPASGTDGGNWVRLPDASVTFNYLFCCKEHRSLGHVLETLHVARFCFVEVYVIIDVPHGGKYHTATKGGPGGKKAYLSLEHGRGLQCEAERMAQVACELIRQHCPGAPAPTWRVDVMDYDSPELHQEVLRDYALHIGWPNLLMRPDVAKDMDTRRKDAYLFGVMWRNSFIFSYLLRRAKGTYVFHSDSAFTLQELPKSRVGGSGFFERSLKLMRSDERVYIVAPQVCDRWESAVFKAHHDKPFAGRWAPGEEPASLWIRPVQDAQSLVSHQVFVVDASRFQALFPLEHWRSHGEHIWSIALNKRPGQAFFVYIEAEAVGTEACDGLKSGPELSGSCKDAGRNGSAAAAPSSAGAVLPPNPAGGPGSGGGASDVVAPAFSPTVQGTGVPPGATSSSGNTGGGA
;
A
#
# COMPACT_ATOMS: atom_id res chain seq x y z
N LEU A 1 -10.57 -1.10 -30.88
CA LEU A 1 -11.25 0.21 -31.00
C LEU A 1 -10.51 1.15 -30.07
N PRO A 2 -10.08 2.35 -30.52
CA PRO A 2 -9.53 3.34 -29.61
C PRO A 2 -10.58 3.71 -28.57
N CYS A 3 -10.16 3.87 -27.31
CA CYS A 3 -11.04 4.34 -26.25
C CYS A 3 -11.57 5.72 -26.61
N GLY A 4 -12.90 5.89 -26.51
CA GLY A 4 -13.52 7.19 -26.75
C GLY A 4 -12.95 8.26 -25.80
N PRO A 5 -13.02 9.55 -26.18
CA PRO A 5 -12.49 10.63 -25.35
C PRO A 5 -13.18 10.68 -23.99
N ALA A 6 -12.42 11.02 -22.94
CA ALA A 6 -12.95 11.18 -21.60
C ALA A 6 -13.99 12.32 -21.51
N PRO A 7 -15.07 12.15 -20.72
CA PRO A 7 -15.99 13.25 -20.44
C PRO A 7 -15.29 14.37 -19.67
N PRO A 8 -15.74 15.63 -19.82
CA PRO A 8 -15.18 16.76 -19.08
C PRO A 8 -15.39 16.57 -17.57
N ALA A 9 -14.36 16.85 -16.77
CA ALA A 9 -14.45 16.85 -15.31
C ALA A 9 -15.40 17.98 -14.85
N SER A 10 -16.38 17.65 -14.00
CA SER A 10 -17.35 18.60 -13.45
C SER A 10 -16.98 18.99 -12.02
N GLY A 11 -16.76 20.28 -11.75
CA GLY A 11 -16.70 20.84 -10.40
C GLY A 11 -15.37 21.50 -10.04
N THR A 12 -15.42 22.81 -9.77
CA THR A 12 -14.29 23.66 -9.38
C THR A 12 -14.40 24.01 -7.89
N ASP A 13 -13.86 23.18 -7.02
CA ASP A 13 -13.46 23.66 -5.70
C ASP A 13 -12.05 24.24 -5.87
N GLY A 14 -11.96 25.57 -5.88
CA GLY A 14 -10.72 26.34 -6.12
C GLY A 14 -9.66 26.24 -5.03
N GLY A 15 -9.56 25.10 -4.34
CA GLY A 15 -8.50 24.83 -3.37
C GLY A 15 -7.16 24.63 -4.08
N ASN A 16 -6.13 25.36 -3.64
CA ASN A 16 -4.77 25.16 -4.13
C ASN A 16 -4.27 23.78 -3.70
N TRP A 17 -3.95 22.92 -4.67
CA TRP A 17 -3.30 21.65 -4.39
C TRP A 17 -1.84 21.88 -4.00
N VAL A 18 -1.33 21.04 -3.11
CA VAL A 18 0.04 21.10 -2.59
C VAL A 18 1.01 20.71 -3.70
N ARG A 19 2.04 21.55 -3.87
CA ARG A 19 3.19 21.28 -4.73
C ARG A 19 4.47 21.42 -3.92
N LEU A 20 5.32 20.40 -3.97
CA LEU A 20 6.68 20.46 -3.46
C LEU A 20 7.64 20.49 -4.67
N PRO A 21 8.30 21.63 -4.95
CA PRO A 21 9.11 21.80 -6.17
C PRO A 21 10.22 20.76 -6.35
N ASP A 22 10.69 20.20 -5.25
CA ASP A 22 11.79 19.25 -5.13
C ASP A 22 11.30 17.80 -4.88
N ALA A 23 9.99 17.52 -4.97
CA ALA A 23 9.46 16.16 -4.97
C ALA A 23 8.71 15.87 -6.27
N SER A 24 9.06 14.75 -6.89
CA SER A 24 8.25 14.13 -7.93
C SER A 24 7.52 12.93 -7.33
N VAL A 25 6.20 12.92 -7.43
CA VAL A 25 5.36 11.87 -6.84
C VAL A 25 4.51 11.23 -7.93
N THR A 26 4.62 9.92 -8.09
CA THR A 26 3.69 9.12 -8.87
C THR A 26 2.51 8.75 -7.98
N PHE A 27 1.28 9.08 -8.38
CA PHE A 27 0.09 8.47 -7.82
C PHE A 27 -0.11 7.12 -8.47
N ASN A 28 -0.14 6.06 -7.66
CA ASN A 28 -0.47 4.73 -8.09
C ASN A 28 -1.79 4.27 -7.48
N TYR A 29 -2.67 3.75 -8.33
CA TYR A 29 -3.89 3.09 -7.92
C TYR A 29 -3.89 1.64 -8.37
N LEU A 30 -4.16 0.73 -7.44
CA LEU A 30 -4.18 -0.71 -7.66
C LEU A 30 -5.57 -1.26 -7.36
N PHE A 31 -6.10 -2.14 -8.22
CA PHE A 31 -7.38 -2.79 -7.94
C PHE A 31 -7.49 -4.20 -8.56
N CYS A 32 -8.18 -5.15 -7.89
CA CYS A 32 -8.52 -6.46 -8.47
C CYS A 32 -9.49 -6.24 -9.63
N CYS A 33 -9.32 -6.97 -10.73
CA CYS A 33 -10.14 -6.84 -11.93
C CYS A 33 -11.65 -7.09 -11.71
N LYS A 34 -12.04 -7.63 -10.54
CA LYS A 34 -13.43 -7.82 -10.13
C LYS A 34 -14.03 -6.59 -9.46
N GLU A 35 -13.20 -5.67 -9.00
CA GLU A 35 -13.56 -4.47 -8.24
C GLU A 35 -13.59 -3.23 -9.14
N HIS A 36 -14.09 -3.36 -10.38
CA HIS A 36 -14.16 -2.26 -11.34
C HIS A 36 -14.89 -1.02 -10.80
N ARG A 37 -15.87 -1.22 -9.90
CA ARG A 37 -16.58 -0.12 -9.21
C ARG A 37 -15.65 0.76 -8.38
N SER A 38 -14.56 0.20 -7.87
CA SER A 38 -13.56 0.91 -7.09
C SER A 38 -12.70 1.85 -7.94
N LEU A 39 -12.80 1.85 -9.28
CA LEU A 39 -12.12 2.86 -10.12
C LEU A 39 -12.53 4.28 -9.76
N GLY A 40 -13.75 4.49 -9.23
CA GLY A 40 -14.20 5.80 -8.74
C GLY A 40 -13.32 6.35 -7.62
N HIS A 41 -12.75 5.49 -6.78
CA HIS A 41 -11.89 5.91 -5.67
C HIS A 41 -10.60 6.59 -6.13
N VAL A 42 -10.22 6.47 -7.41
CA VAL A 42 -9.10 7.25 -7.99
C VAL A 42 -9.31 8.74 -7.78
N LEU A 43 -10.48 9.26 -8.17
CA LEU A 43 -10.76 10.68 -8.07
C LEU A 43 -10.97 11.10 -6.61
N GLU A 44 -11.67 10.29 -5.83
CA GLU A 44 -11.88 10.53 -4.39
C GLU A 44 -10.54 10.63 -3.66
N THR A 45 -9.63 9.68 -3.89
CA THR A 45 -8.30 9.68 -3.28
C THR A 45 -7.52 10.92 -3.69
N LEU A 46 -7.56 11.31 -4.98
CA LEU A 46 -6.88 12.51 -5.45
C LEU A 46 -7.45 13.80 -4.84
N HIS A 47 -8.77 13.89 -4.68
CA HIS A 47 -9.44 15.02 -4.03
C HIS A 47 -9.10 15.15 -2.55
N VAL A 48 -8.90 14.03 -1.85
CA VAL A 48 -8.44 14.03 -0.46
C VAL A 48 -6.95 14.34 -0.37
N ALA A 49 -6.15 13.78 -1.30
CA ALA A 49 -4.72 13.98 -1.35
C ALA A 49 -4.31 15.43 -1.64
N ARG A 50 -5.06 16.10 -2.52
CA ARG A 50 -4.82 17.49 -2.97
C ARG A 50 -3.34 17.76 -3.28
N PHE A 51 -2.71 16.91 -4.08
CA PHE A 51 -1.28 16.99 -4.37
C PHE A 51 -0.99 16.98 -5.88
N CYS A 52 -0.01 17.79 -6.30
CA CYS A 52 0.40 17.90 -7.71
C CYS A 52 1.30 16.73 -8.14
N PHE A 53 0.68 15.59 -8.49
CA PHE A 53 1.37 14.40 -8.97
C PHE A 53 1.96 14.59 -10.38
N VAL A 54 3.10 13.95 -10.66
CA VAL A 54 3.74 13.98 -12.00
C VAL A 54 3.24 12.86 -12.90
N GLU A 55 2.65 11.83 -12.31
CA GLU A 55 2.17 10.64 -13.00
C GLU A 55 0.95 10.06 -12.28
N VAL A 56 -0.06 9.67 -13.06
CA VAL A 56 -1.17 8.81 -12.63
C VAL A 56 -0.95 7.42 -13.22
N TYR A 57 -0.68 6.44 -12.36
CA TYR A 57 -0.37 5.08 -12.77
C TYR A 57 -1.39 4.09 -12.21
N VAL A 58 -2.29 3.60 -13.06
CA VAL A 58 -3.30 2.62 -12.66
C VAL A 58 -2.83 1.21 -13.02
N ILE A 59 -2.93 0.27 -12.09
CA ILE A 59 -2.60 -1.14 -12.31
C ILE A 59 -3.86 -1.99 -12.09
N ILE A 60 -4.23 -2.74 -13.13
CA ILE A 60 -5.31 -3.73 -13.10
C ILE A 60 -4.70 -5.06 -12.70
N ASP A 61 -5.07 -5.54 -11.52
CA ASP A 61 -4.60 -6.81 -10.99
C ASP A 61 -5.53 -7.95 -11.43
N VAL A 62 -5.06 -8.71 -12.40
CA VAL A 62 -5.78 -9.84 -12.99
C VAL A 62 -5.70 -11.09 -12.11
N PRO A 63 -6.58 -12.08 -12.31
CA PRO A 63 -6.52 -13.32 -11.56
C PRO A 63 -5.18 -14.04 -11.80
N HIS A 64 -4.54 -14.52 -10.74
CA HIS A 64 -3.31 -15.33 -10.79
C HIS A 64 -3.41 -16.55 -9.86
N GLY A 65 -2.60 -17.58 -10.12
CA GLY A 65 -2.70 -18.89 -9.47
C GLY A 65 -1.66 -19.13 -8.37
N GLY A 66 -1.83 -18.54 -7.18
CA GLY A 66 -1.01 -18.84 -5.99
C GLY A 66 -1.31 -20.21 -5.34
N LYS A 67 -0.34 -20.79 -4.60
CA LYS A 67 -0.27 -22.21 -4.13
C LYS A 67 -1.34 -22.67 -3.13
N TYR A 68 -2.15 -21.76 -2.56
CA TYR A 68 -3.35 -22.13 -1.77
C TYR A 68 -4.66 -22.00 -2.56
N HIS A 69 -4.58 -21.60 -3.82
CA HIS A 69 -5.70 -21.67 -4.75
C HIS A 69 -5.47 -22.87 -5.66
N THR A 70 -5.92 -24.02 -5.17
CA THR A 70 -6.04 -25.24 -5.96
C THR A 70 -6.74 -24.90 -7.27
N ALA A 71 -5.99 -24.89 -8.37
CA ALA A 71 -6.54 -25.04 -9.70
C ALA A 71 -7.75 -24.15 -10.01
N THR A 72 -7.56 -22.83 -10.11
CA THR A 72 -8.26 -22.12 -11.19
C THR A 72 -7.63 -22.58 -12.51
N LYS A 73 -8.01 -23.80 -12.91
CA LYS A 73 -8.03 -24.20 -14.32
C LYS A 73 -8.82 -23.11 -15.06
N GLY A 74 -8.14 -22.26 -15.81
CA GLY A 74 -8.76 -21.46 -16.86
C GLY A 74 -9.14 -20.00 -16.53
N GLY A 75 -8.49 -19.35 -15.57
CA GLY A 75 -8.39 -17.88 -15.66
C GLY A 75 -7.51 -17.52 -16.87
N PRO A 76 -7.81 -16.47 -17.65
CA PRO A 76 -6.96 -16.04 -18.74
C PRO A 76 -5.55 -15.73 -18.20
N GLY A 77 -4.58 -16.59 -18.52
CA GLY A 77 -3.17 -16.41 -18.14
C GLY A 77 -2.60 -15.10 -18.66
N GLY A 78 -1.96 -14.35 -17.77
CA GLY A 78 -1.23 -13.14 -18.12
C GLY A 78 -2.05 -12.02 -18.76
N LYS A 79 -1.38 -10.89 -19.00
CA LYS A 79 -1.98 -9.70 -19.60
C LYS A 79 -2.64 -10.00 -20.95
N LYS A 80 -1.97 -10.81 -21.78
CA LYS A 80 -2.42 -11.12 -23.14
C LYS A 80 -3.76 -11.86 -23.16
N ALA A 81 -3.93 -12.90 -22.34
CA ALA A 81 -5.20 -13.62 -22.35
C ALA A 81 -6.29 -12.77 -21.70
N TYR A 82 -5.99 -11.98 -20.67
CA TYR A 82 -7.00 -11.12 -20.04
C TYR A 82 -7.55 -10.09 -21.05
N LEU A 83 -6.67 -9.45 -21.80
CA LEU A 83 -7.03 -8.50 -22.86
C LEU A 83 -7.64 -9.15 -24.12
N SER A 84 -7.59 -10.48 -24.24
CA SER A 84 -8.35 -11.19 -25.26
C SER A 84 -9.84 -11.25 -24.97
N LEU A 85 -10.22 -11.06 -23.70
CA LEU A 85 -11.62 -11.02 -23.26
C LEU A 85 -12.22 -9.63 -23.47
N GLU A 86 -13.48 -9.58 -23.90
CA GLU A 86 -14.21 -8.32 -24.11
C GLU A 86 -14.26 -7.48 -22.84
N HIS A 87 -14.59 -8.10 -21.70
CA HIS A 87 -14.61 -7.41 -20.42
C HIS A 87 -13.21 -6.88 -20.01
N GLY A 88 -12.13 -7.62 -20.33
CA GLY A 88 -10.77 -7.20 -19.99
C GLY A 88 -10.34 -5.96 -20.78
N ARG A 89 -10.68 -5.90 -22.08
CA ARG A 89 -10.50 -4.69 -22.89
C ARG A 89 -11.38 -3.54 -22.41
N GLY A 90 -12.65 -3.83 -22.06
CA GLY A 90 -13.57 -2.85 -21.52
C GLY A 90 -13.04 -2.20 -20.25
N LEU A 91 -12.55 -3.01 -19.30
CA LEU A 91 -11.98 -2.52 -18.05
C LEU A 91 -10.69 -1.73 -18.25
N GLN A 92 -9.79 -2.19 -19.13
CA GLN A 92 -8.61 -1.42 -19.49
C GLN A 92 -9.01 -0.04 -20.03
N CYS A 93 -9.99 0.00 -20.92
CA CYS A 93 -10.46 1.24 -21.52
C CYS A 93 -11.07 2.20 -20.49
N GLU A 94 -11.83 1.66 -19.54
CA GLU A 94 -12.39 2.44 -18.44
C GLU A 94 -11.31 3.00 -17.52
N ALA A 95 -10.30 2.19 -17.17
CA ALA A 95 -9.16 2.64 -16.39
C ALA A 95 -8.34 3.72 -17.11
N GLU A 96 -8.15 3.60 -18.43
CA GLU A 96 -7.44 4.61 -19.24
C GLU A 96 -8.20 5.94 -19.24
N ARG A 97 -9.52 5.88 -19.41
CA ARG A 97 -10.39 7.06 -19.29
C ARG A 97 -10.30 7.67 -17.91
N MET A 98 -10.33 6.87 -16.84
CA MET A 98 -10.22 7.35 -15.47
C MET A 98 -8.86 8.03 -15.21
N ALA A 99 -7.77 7.44 -15.68
CA ALA A 99 -6.43 8.01 -15.55
C ALA A 99 -6.29 9.35 -16.32
N GLN A 100 -6.94 9.48 -17.49
CA GLN A 100 -7.02 10.74 -18.22
C GLN A 100 -7.79 11.82 -17.45
N VAL A 101 -8.97 11.49 -16.90
CA VAL A 101 -9.76 12.42 -16.08
C VAL A 101 -8.97 12.85 -14.84
N ALA A 102 -8.27 11.91 -14.18
CA ALA A 102 -7.40 12.21 -13.06
C ALA A 102 -6.26 13.19 -13.42
N CYS A 103 -5.60 12.99 -14.57
CA CYS A 103 -4.58 13.93 -15.05
C CYS A 103 -5.14 15.32 -15.35
N GLU A 104 -6.34 15.40 -15.92
CA GLU A 104 -7.00 16.67 -16.18
C GLU A 104 -7.37 17.37 -14.86
N LEU A 105 -7.90 16.63 -13.88
CA LEU A 105 -8.19 17.14 -12.55
C LEU A 105 -6.92 17.72 -11.89
N ILE A 106 -5.80 17.00 -11.93
CA ILE A 106 -4.50 17.49 -11.42
C ILE A 106 -4.09 18.76 -12.17
N ARG A 107 -4.17 18.78 -13.50
CA ARG A 107 -3.78 19.94 -14.34
C ARG A 107 -4.55 21.20 -13.97
N GLN A 108 -5.85 21.07 -13.74
CA GLN A 108 -6.73 22.18 -13.37
C GLN A 108 -6.37 22.79 -12.01
N HIS A 109 -5.93 21.97 -11.05
CA HIS A 109 -5.62 22.41 -9.69
C HIS A 109 -4.13 22.70 -9.45
N CYS A 110 -3.26 22.42 -10.42
CA CYS A 110 -1.82 22.59 -10.33
C CYS A 110 -1.25 23.49 -11.45
N PRO A 111 -1.72 24.75 -11.57
CA PRO A 111 -1.20 25.67 -12.57
C PRO A 111 0.31 25.89 -12.41
N GLY A 112 1.04 25.82 -13.52
CA GLY A 112 2.50 25.99 -13.55
C GLY A 112 3.31 24.77 -13.10
N ALA A 113 2.68 23.66 -12.71
CA ALA A 113 3.36 22.37 -12.58
C ALA A 113 3.58 21.73 -13.96
N PRO A 114 4.59 20.85 -14.13
CA PRO A 114 4.68 20.01 -15.32
C PRO A 114 3.37 19.24 -15.55
N ALA A 115 2.95 19.12 -16.80
CA ALA A 115 1.72 18.38 -17.12
C ALA A 115 1.85 16.92 -16.67
N PRO A 116 0.90 16.40 -15.87
CA PRO A 116 0.95 15.02 -15.42
C PRO A 116 0.80 14.08 -16.61
N THR A 117 1.53 12.97 -16.57
CA THR A 117 1.35 11.87 -17.52
C THR A 117 0.47 10.79 -16.91
N TRP A 118 -0.16 9.94 -17.73
CA TRP A 118 -0.89 8.79 -17.25
C TRP A 118 -0.44 7.50 -17.93
N ARG A 119 -0.62 6.39 -17.23
CA ARG A 119 -0.45 5.03 -17.76
C ARG A 119 -1.42 4.08 -17.07
N VAL A 120 -1.90 3.10 -17.83
CA VAL A 120 -2.61 1.95 -17.30
C VAL A 120 -1.84 0.70 -17.68
N ASP A 121 -1.58 -0.15 -16.71
CA ASP A 121 -1.06 -1.49 -16.95
C ASP A 121 -2.02 -2.55 -16.45
N VAL A 122 -2.07 -3.65 -17.20
CA VAL A 122 -2.64 -4.91 -16.74
C VAL A 122 -1.49 -5.76 -16.27
N MET A 123 -1.56 -6.23 -15.03
CA MET A 123 -0.50 -7.03 -14.44
C MET A 123 -0.29 -8.31 -15.25
N ASP A 124 0.96 -8.56 -15.65
CA ASP A 124 1.32 -9.75 -16.44
C ASP A 124 2.15 -10.72 -15.59
N TYR A 125 1.47 -11.52 -14.78
CA TYR A 125 2.13 -12.52 -13.95
C TYR A 125 2.82 -13.63 -14.74
N ASP A 126 2.62 -13.70 -16.06
CA ASP A 126 3.30 -14.64 -16.95
C ASP A 126 4.51 -14.01 -17.68
N SER A 127 4.80 -12.72 -17.44
CA SER A 127 5.92 -12.02 -18.10
C SER A 127 7.27 -12.57 -17.61
N PRO A 128 8.11 -13.12 -18.53
CA PRO A 128 9.46 -13.55 -18.18
C PRO A 128 10.33 -12.41 -17.65
N GLU A 129 10.12 -11.18 -18.12
CA GLU A 129 10.85 -10.00 -17.68
C GLU A 129 10.51 -9.68 -16.22
N LEU A 130 9.22 -9.67 -15.87
CA LEU A 130 8.79 -9.48 -14.48
C LEU A 130 9.35 -10.60 -13.58
N HIS A 131 9.36 -11.83 -14.07
CA HIS A 131 9.95 -12.95 -13.34
C HIS A 131 11.42 -12.70 -13.04
N GLN A 132 12.19 -12.28 -14.05
CA GLN A 132 13.61 -11.93 -13.89
C GLN A 132 13.82 -10.74 -12.95
N GLU A 133 12.98 -9.71 -13.04
CA GLU A 133 13.02 -8.55 -12.14
C GLU A 133 12.86 -8.96 -10.68
N VAL A 134 11.88 -9.83 -10.41
CA VAL A 134 11.60 -10.42 -9.09
C VAL A 134 12.76 -11.31 -8.64
N LEU A 135 13.23 -12.24 -9.47
CA LEU A 135 14.36 -13.11 -9.14
C LEU A 135 15.62 -12.31 -8.77
N ARG A 136 15.84 -11.17 -9.44
CA ARG A 136 16.91 -10.23 -9.13
C ARG A 136 16.67 -9.56 -7.78
N ASP A 137 15.49 -9.00 -7.53
CA ASP A 137 15.18 -8.31 -6.27
C ASP A 137 15.27 -9.22 -5.06
N TYR A 138 15.02 -10.52 -5.23
CA TYR A 138 14.98 -11.45 -4.11
C TYR A 138 16.23 -12.31 -3.97
N ALA A 139 17.31 -11.96 -4.69
CA ALA A 139 18.60 -12.66 -4.67
C ALA A 139 18.45 -14.18 -4.78
N LEU A 140 17.39 -14.67 -5.41
CA LEU A 140 16.98 -16.07 -5.28
C LEU A 140 17.99 -17.00 -5.96
N HIS A 141 18.77 -16.45 -6.89
CA HIS A 141 19.92 -17.10 -7.52
C HIS A 141 21.08 -17.43 -6.54
N ILE A 142 21.13 -16.82 -5.35
CA ILE A 142 22.24 -16.98 -4.38
C ILE A 142 21.89 -17.96 -3.24
N GLY A 143 20.60 -18.20 -2.96
CA GLY A 143 20.15 -18.96 -1.78
C GLY A 143 19.15 -20.10 -2.04
N TRP A 144 18.75 -20.34 -3.30
CA TRP A 144 17.75 -21.35 -3.66
C TRP A 144 17.98 -22.76 -3.08
N PRO A 145 19.23 -23.26 -2.96
CA PRO A 145 19.46 -24.59 -2.41
C PRO A 145 18.85 -24.76 -1.02
N ASN A 146 18.91 -23.76 -0.14
CA ASN A 146 18.51 -23.92 1.25
C ASN A 146 16.99 -23.91 1.50
N LEU A 147 16.20 -23.28 0.62
CA LEU A 147 14.72 -23.26 0.72
C LEU A 147 14.06 -24.54 0.20
N LEU A 148 14.70 -25.20 -0.76
CA LEU A 148 14.29 -26.53 -1.24
C LEU A 148 14.88 -27.69 -0.44
N MET A 149 15.83 -27.44 0.47
CA MET A 149 16.47 -28.48 1.29
C MET A 149 15.71 -28.77 2.59
N ARG A 150 14.44 -28.39 2.69
CA ARG A 150 13.50 -29.07 3.58
C ARG A 150 13.21 -30.46 2.97
N PRO A 151 13.68 -31.57 3.56
CA PRO A 151 13.62 -32.90 2.93
C PRO A 151 12.20 -33.36 2.58
N ASP A 152 11.19 -32.78 3.22
CA ASP A 152 9.76 -32.99 3.02
C ASP A 152 9.19 -32.25 1.79
N VAL A 153 9.81 -31.17 1.30
CA VAL A 153 9.34 -30.40 0.13
C VAL A 153 10.07 -30.80 -1.16
N ALA A 154 11.31 -31.30 -1.05
CA ALA A 154 12.17 -31.64 -2.19
C ALA A 154 11.70 -32.86 -3.00
N LYS A 155 11.00 -33.82 -2.38
CA LYS A 155 10.69 -35.12 -3.00
C LYS A 155 9.67 -35.07 -4.15
N ASP A 156 8.86 -34.01 -4.26
CA ASP A 156 7.75 -33.92 -5.22
C ASP A 156 7.87 -32.79 -6.26
N MET A 157 9.00 -32.05 -6.27
CA MET A 157 9.16 -30.87 -7.12
C MET A 157 10.22 -31.09 -8.20
N ASP A 158 9.77 -31.52 -9.40
CA ASP A 158 10.51 -31.34 -10.66
C ASP A 158 11.02 -29.89 -10.73
N THR A 159 12.22 -29.67 -11.25
CA THR A 159 12.80 -28.36 -11.57
C THR A 159 11.82 -27.38 -12.23
N ARG A 160 10.94 -27.84 -13.13
CA ARG A 160 9.88 -27.02 -13.74
C ARG A 160 8.82 -26.53 -12.75
N ARG A 161 8.69 -27.16 -11.60
CA ARG A 161 7.79 -26.76 -10.51
C ARG A 161 8.46 -25.80 -9.52
N LYS A 162 9.79 -25.66 -9.51
CA LYS A 162 10.51 -24.81 -8.54
C LYS A 162 10.21 -23.34 -8.74
N ASP A 163 10.21 -22.88 -10.00
CA ASP A 163 9.79 -21.52 -10.33
C ASP A 163 8.31 -21.34 -9.94
N ALA A 164 7.43 -22.26 -10.38
CA ALA A 164 6.02 -22.27 -10.01
C ALA A 164 5.79 -22.31 -8.47
N TYR A 165 6.73 -22.82 -7.68
CA TYR A 165 6.68 -22.78 -6.22
C TYR A 165 6.83 -21.37 -5.69
N LEU A 166 7.89 -20.66 -6.12
CA LEU A 166 8.16 -19.29 -5.72
C LEU A 166 6.98 -18.38 -6.09
N PHE A 167 6.54 -18.42 -7.34
CA PHE A 167 5.38 -17.65 -7.81
C PHE A 167 4.09 -18.07 -7.08
N GLY A 168 3.99 -19.33 -6.68
CA GLY A 168 2.88 -19.84 -5.89
C GLY A 168 2.88 -19.39 -4.42
N VAL A 169 4.05 -19.19 -3.80
CA VAL A 169 4.16 -18.85 -2.36
C VAL A 169 4.41 -17.37 -2.11
N MET A 170 4.96 -16.64 -3.08
CA MET A 170 5.11 -15.20 -2.98
C MET A 170 3.72 -14.56 -2.92
N TRP A 171 3.53 -13.66 -1.95
CA TRP A 171 2.30 -12.89 -1.84
C TRP A 171 2.08 -12.06 -3.12
N ARG A 172 0.84 -12.10 -3.64
CA ARG A 172 0.32 -11.29 -4.77
C ARG A 172 0.92 -9.89 -4.83
N ASN A 173 0.87 -9.20 -3.70
CA ASN A 173 1.21 -7.79 -3.61
C ASN A 173 2.71 -7.56 -3.79
N SER A 174 3.56 -8.55 -3.52
CA SER A 174 5.00 -8.44 -3.74
C SER A 174 5.37 -8.22 -5.21
N PHE A 175 4.71 -8.96 -6.11
CA PHE A 175 4.90 -8.82 -7.55
C PHE A 175 4.49 -7.44 -8.03
N ILE A 176 3.29 -7.02 -7.64
CA ILE A 176 2.72 -5.77 -8.13
C ILE A 176 3.50 -4.57 -7.64
N PHE A 177 4.03 -4.66 -6.42
CA PHE A 177 4.86 -3.62 -5.85
C PHE A 177 6.27 -3.57 -6.44
N SER A 178 6.89 -4.72 -6.71
CA SER A 178 8.17 -4.74 -7.47
C SER A 178 7.97 -4.14 -8.86
N TYR A 179 6.86 -4.51 -9.50
CA TYR A 179 6.46 -4.00 -10.79
C TYR A 179 6.25 -2.47 -10.76
N LEU A 180 5.51 -1.97 -9.75
CA LEU A 180 5.24 -0.57 -9.49
C LEU A 180 6.53 0.23 -9.30
N LEU A 181 7.37 -0.15 -8.34
CA LEU A 181 8.56 0.61 -7.96
C LEU A 181 9.53 0.77 -9.13
N ARG A 182 9.61 -0.20 -10.04
CA ARG A 182 10.49 -0.16 -11.22
C ARG A 182 9.97 0.71 -12.35
N ARG A 183 8.66 0.99 -12.35
CA ARG A 183 7.98 1.63 -13.47
C ARG A 183 7.47 3.03 -13.13
N ALA A 184 7.35 3.36 -11.86
CA ALA A 184 7.01 4.71 -11.41
C ALA A 184 8.07 5.72 -11.86
N LYS A 185 7.62 6.91 -12.30
CA LYS A 185 8.50 8.00 -12.69
C LYS A 185 8.94 8.88 -11.53
N GLY A 186 8.12 8.97 -10.48
CA GLY A 186 8.39 9.79 -9.31
C GLY A 186 9.50 9.21 -8.44
N THR A 187 10.24 10.10 -7.78
CA THR A 187 11.15 9.74 -6.67
C THR A 187 10.37 9.08 -5.54
N TYR A 188 9.16 9.58 -5.30
CA TYR A 188 8.21 9.00 -4.36
C TYR A 188 7.03 8.38 -5.10
N VAL A 189 6.45 7.35 -4.50
CA VAL A 189 5.21 6.74 -4.96
C VAL A 189 4.18 6.89 -3.85
N PHE A 190 3.05 7.48 -4.19
CA PHE A 190 1.85 7.39 -3.37
C PHE A 190 0.98 6.27 -3.91
N HIS A 191 0.82 5.21 -3.11
CA HIS A 191 0.04 4.04 -3.44
C HIS A 191 -1.32 4.09 -2.73
N SER A 192 -2.36 3.71 -3.46
CA SER A 192 -3.70 3.46 -2.93
C SER A 192 -4.23 2.16 -3.55
N ASP A 193 -4.54 1.19 -2.69
CA ASP A 193 -5.16 -0.09 -3.07
C ASP A 193 -6.68 0.03 -2.93
N SER A 194 -7.46 -0.59 -3.83
CA SER A 194 -8.93 -0.51 -3.82
C SER A 194 -9.60 -1.02 -2.56
N ALA A 195 -8.90 -1.83 -1.75
CA ALA A 195 -9.39 -2.26 -0.44
C ALA A 195 -9.47 -1.11 0.59
N PHE A 196 -8.70 -0.03 0.40
CA PHE A 196 -8.67 1.11 1.32
C PHE A 196 -8.93 2.42 0.59
N THR A 197 -9.78 3.25 1.18
CA THR A 197 -10.04 4.61 0.69
C THR A 197 -9.44 5.61 1.67
N LEU A 198 -8.76 6.63 1.14
CA LEU A 198 -8.31 7.76 1.93
C LEU A 198 -9.51 8.68 2.24
N GLN A 199 -9.74 9.00 3.50
CA GLN A 199 -10.83 9.87 3.95
C GLN A 199 -10.29 11.13 4.59
N GLU A 200 -10.93 12.28 4.30
CA GLU A 200 -10.64 13.55 4.96
C GLU A 200 -11.38 13.61 6.31
N LEU A 201 -10.65 13.94 7.38
CA LEU A 201 -11.27 14.21 8.67
C LEU A 201 -11.93 15.59 8.66
N PRO A 202 -13.02 15.79 9.41
CA PRO A 202 -13.65 17.11 9.55
C PRO A 202 -12.64 18.16 10.03
N LYS A 203 -12.57 19.32 9.37
CA LYS A 203 -11.62 20.41 9.70
C LYS A 203 -11.61 20.82 11.17
N SER A 204 -12.73 20.65 11.88
CA SER A 204 -12.83 20.88 13.32
C SER A 204 -11.97 19.96 14.18
N ARG A 205 -11.50 18.83 13.63
CA ARG A 205 -10.67 17.82 14.28
C ARG A 205 -9.20 17.86 13.86
N VAL A 206 -8.80 18.80 12.99
CA VAL A 206 -7.47 18.81 12.38
C VAL A 206 -6.76 20.12 12.65
N GLY A 207 -5.51 20.06 13.14
CA GLY A 207 -4.66 21.24 13.38
C GLY A 207 -3.46 21.39 12.43
N GLY A 208 -3.20 20.41 11.55
CA GLY A 208 -1.93 20.27 10.82
C GLY A 208 -2.01 20.40 9.29
N SER A 209 -0.83 20.43 8.65
CA SER A 209 -0.68 20.25 7.21
C SER A 209 -1.11 18.86 6.76
N GLY A 210 -1.53 18.73 5.50
CA GLY A 210 -2.05 17.49 4.94
C GLY A 210 -1.03 16.34 4.95
N PHE A 211 -1.54 15.10 4.95
CA PHE A 211 -0.76 13.85 4.98
C PHE A 211 0.47 13.81 4.09
N PHE A 212 0.34 14.24 2.83
CA PHE A 212 1.42 14.19 1.85
C PHE A 212 2.59 15.08 2.22
N GLU A 213 2.30 16.33 2.56
CA GLU A 213 3.32 17.30 2.89
C GLU A 213 4.12 16.82 4.11
N ARG A 214 3.43 16.34 5.15
CA ARG A 214 4.08 15.79 6.36
C ARG A 214 4.88 14.54 6.06
N SER A 215 4.35 13.62 5.25
CA SER A 215 5.04 12.38 4.88
C SER A 215 6.35 12.66 4.15
N LEU A 216 6.32 13.58 3.17
CA LEU A 216 7.50 13.94 2.39
C LEU A 216 8.53 14.72 3.24
N LYS A 217 8.08 15.65 4.10
CA LYS A 217 8.95 16.33 5.07
C LYS A 217 9.64 15.34 6.01
N LEU A 218 8.89 14.40 6.59
CA LEU A 218 9.44 13.36 7.47
C LEU A 218 10.49 12.52 6.74
N MET A 219 10.19 12.00 5.55
CA MET A 219 11.14 11.14 4.81
C MET A 219 12.41 11.88 4.37
N ARG A 220 12.33 13.19 4.17
CA ARG A 220 13.50 14.03 3.86
C ARG A 220 14.36 14.30 5.09
N SER A 221 13.72 14.61 6.21
CA SER A 221 14.38 14.96 7.47
C SER A 221 14.89 13.73 8.24
N ASP A 222 14.29 12.56 8.02
CA ASP A 222 14.68 11.30 8.64
C ASP A 222 15.00 10.23 7.57
N GLU A 223 16.29 10.03 7.31
CA GLU A 223 16.80 9.02 6.37
C GLU A 223 16.37 7.59 6.72
N ARG A 224 15.92 7.35 7.95
CA ARG A 224 15.47 6.03 8.42
C ARG A 224 14.04 5.72 8.01
N VAL A 225 13.26 6.70 7.53
CA VAL A 225 11.85 6.52 7.16
C VAL A 225 11.75 6.24 5.67
N TYR A 226 11.22 5.07 5.31
CA TYR A 226 11.18 4.60 3.93
C TYR A 226 9.75 4.61 3.39
N ILE A 227 8.79 4.35 4.27
CA ILE A 227 7.37 4.31 3.97
C ILE A 227 6.63 5.08 5.06
N VAL A 228 5.61 5.82 4.66
CA VAL A 228 4.72 6.54 5.56
C VAL A 228 3.26 6.25 5.17
N ALA A 229 2.42 5.90 6.13
CA ALA A 229 0.98 5.70 5.93
C ALA A 229 0.18 6.60 6.90
N PRO A 230 -1.05 7.00 6.53
CA PRO A 230 -1.94 7.61 7.50
C PRO A 230 -2.44 6.53 8.46
N GLN A 231 -3.01 6.95 9.58
CA GLN A 231 -3.69 6.05 10.49
C GLN A 231 -4.78 5.24 9.78
N VAL A 232 -4.94 4.01 10.21
CA VAL A 232 -5.92 3.07 9.69
C VAL A 232 -7.20 3.14 10.54
N CYS A 233 -8.35 3.24 9.87
CA CYS A 233 -9.68 3.28 10.50
C CYS A 233 -10.38 1.89 10.44
N ASP A 234 -9.60 0.83 10.65
CA ASP A 234 -10.10 -0.55 10.63
C ASP A 234 -10.67 -0.95 12.00
N ARG A 235 -11.83 -1.62 12.00
CA ARG A 235 -12.44 -2.22 13.19
C ARG A 235 -11.56 -3.30 13.83
N TRP A 236 -10.68 -3.92 13.06
CA TRP A 236 -9.76 -4.94 13.55
C TRP A 236 -8.55 -4.33 14.27
N GLU A 237 -8.25 -3.04 14.04
CA GLU A 237 -7.22 -2.29 14.77
C GLU A 237 -7.80 -1.64 16.04
N SER A 238 -8.29 -2.47 16.97
CA SER A 238 -8.74 -1.98 18.27
C SER A 238 -7.65 -1.20 19.01
N ALA A 239 -8.03 -0.27 19.90
CA ALA A 239 -7.07 0.44 20.75
C ALA A 239 -6.14 -0.52 21.52
N VAL A 240 -6.65 -1.71 21.87
CA VAL A 240 -5.89 -2.79 22.50
C VAL A 240 -4.83 -3.34 21.53
N PHE A 241 -5.20 -3.62 20.28
CA PHE A 241 -4.25 -4.06 19.26
C PHE A 241 -3.14 -3.02 19.06
N LYS A 242 -3.51 -1.75 18.91
CA LYS A 242 -2.53 -0.65 18.78
C LYS A 242 -1.62 -0.56 20.00
N ALA A 243 -2.16 -0.63 21.22
CA ALA A 243 -1.36 -0.55 22.44
C ALA A 243 -0.36 -1.70 22.59
N HIS A 244 -0.68 -2.89 22.07
CA HIS A 244 0.21 -4.05 22.14
C HIS A 244 1.26 -4.09 21.03
N HIS A 245 0.91 -3.63 19.83
CA HIS A 245 1.75 -3.79 18.66
C HIS A 245 2.46 -2.50 18.25
N ASP A 246 1.84 -1.34 18.39
CA ASP A 246 2.42 -0.10 17.92
C ASP A 246 3.42 0.48 18.93
N LYS A 247 4.57 0.92 18.44
CA LYS A 247 5.61 1.57 19.24
C LYS A 247 5.73 3.03 18.84
N PRO A 248 5.81 3.98 19.79
CA PRO A 248 6.10 5.37 19.48
C PRO A 248 7.38 5.50 18.67
N PHE A 249 7.37 6.38 17.67
CA PHE A 249 8.53 6.64 16.83
C PHE A 249 8.96 8.11 16.94
N ALA A 250 10.17 8.33 17.45
CA ALA A 250 10.77 9.66 17.45
C ALA A 250 11.39 9.94 16.07
N GLY A 251 10.56 10.48 15.17
CA GLY A 251 11.02 10.96 13.86
C GLY A 251 11.96 12.16 14.00
N ARG A 252 12.92 12.26 13.08
CA ARG A 252 13.78 13.44 12.93
C ARG A 252 13.09 14.44 12.02
N TRP A 253 12.91 15.67 12.50
CA TRP A 253 12.21 16.75 11.80
C TRP A 253 13.12 17.96 11.64
N ALA A 254 12.90 18.75 10.59
CA ALA A 254 13.54 20.05 10.50
C ALA A 254 12.95 21.01 11.56
N PRO A 255 13.69 22.04 11.99
CA PRO A 255 13.17 23.02 12.95
C PRO A 255 11.84 23.63 12.49
N GLY A 256 10.83 23.59 13.35
CA GLY A 256 9.49 24.15 13.07
C GLY A 256 8.52 23.22 12.33
N GLU A 257 8.93 21.99 11.97
CA GLU A 257 8.04 20.99 11.36
C GLU A 257 7.36 20.10 12.42
N GLU A 258 6.77 20.72 13.46
CA GLU A 258 6.30 20.10 14.72
C GLU A 258 5.81 18.64 14.64
N PRO A 259 6.13 17.83 15.68
CA PRO A 259 5.94 16.38 15.65
C PRO A 259 4.45 16.04 15.58
N ALA A 260 4.08 15.30 14.53
CA ALA A 260 2.91 14.46 14.60
C ALA A 260 3.18 13.28 15.56
N SER A 261 2.15 12.73 16.20
CA SER A 261 2.30 11.45 16.86
C SER A 261 2.60 10.40 15.79
N LEU A 262 3.79 9.82 15.85
CA LEU A 262 4.24 8.79 14.93
C LEU A 262 4.34 7.47 15.66
N TRP A 263 4.03 6.39 14.96
CA TRP A 263 4.31 5.05 15.46
C TRP A 263 4.84 4.15 14.36
N ILE A 264 5.53 3.11 14.79
CA ILE A 264 5.97 2.01 13.94
C ILE A 264 5.27 0.75 14.44
N ARG A 265 4.87 -0.10 13.50
CA ARG A 265 4.45 -1.45 13.81
C ARG A 265 5.66 -2.38 13.63
N PRO A 266 6.01 -3.22 14.61
CA PRO A 266 7.00 -4.25 14.44
C PRO A 266 6.72 -5.01 13.16
N VAL A 267 7.79 -5.25 12.42
CA VAL A 267 7.75 -5.77 11.06
C VAL A 267 7.08 -7.14 10.97
N GLN A 268 7.06 -7.89 12.07
CA GLN A 268 6.38 -9.18 12.21
C GLN A 268 4.85 -9.04 12.12
N ASP A 269 4.32 -7.91 12.60
CA ASP A 269 2.89 -7.62 12.72
C ASP A 269 2.38 -6.69 11.61
N ALA A 270 3.30 -6.01 10.90
CA ALA A 270 2.99 -5.09 9.80
C ALA A 270 2.72 -5.80 8.46
N GLN A 271 2.83 -7.13 8.41
CA GLN A 271 2.93 -7.90 7.17
C GLN A 271 1.72 -7.76 6.26
N SER A 272 0.49 -7.97 6.71
CA SER A 272 -0.70 -7.88 5.84
C SER A 272 -1.05 -6.43 5.45
N LEU A 273 -0.58 -5.46 6.21
CA LEU A 273 -1.12 -4.11 6.22
C LEU A 273 -0.54 -3.24 5.11
N VAL A 274 0.78 -3.30 4.90
CA VAL A 274 1.45 -2.63 3.77
C VAL A 274 0.76 -2.97 2.44
N SER A 275 0.29 -4.22 2.30
CA SER A 275 -0.28 -4.69 1.04
C SER A 275 -1.62 -4.13 0.64
N HIS A 276 -2.39 -3.65 1.60
CA HIS A 276 -3.77 -3.25 1.34
C HIS A 276 -3.94 -1.75 1.59
N GLN A 277 -2.94 -1.08 2.14
CA GLN A 277 -3.10 0.27 2.65
C GLN A 277 -2.73 1.35 1.66
N VAL A 278 -3.18 2.54 1.99
CA VAL A 278 -2.74 3.79 1.40
C VAL A 278 -1.41 4.19 2.03
N PHE A 279 -0.37 4.46 1.24
CA PHE A 279 0.95 4.87 1.75
C PHE A 279 1.76 5.69 0.75
N VAL A 280 2.76 6.41 1.24
CA VAL A 280 3.83 7.04 0.46
C VAL A 280 5.13 6.29 0.70
N VAL A 281 5.89 5.99 -0.35
CA VAL A 281 7.21 5.35 -0.28
C VAL A 281 8.26 6.16 -1.03
N ASP A 282 9.46 6.26 -0.46
CA ASP A 282 10.67 6.69 -1.19
C ASP A 282 11.16 5.50 -2.04
N ALA A 283 10.81 5.51 -3.33
CA ALA A 283 11.00 4.35 -4.21
C ALA A 283 12.48 3.99 -4.38
N SER A 284 13.34 5.01 -4.53
CA SER A 284 14.78 4.81 -4.72
C SER A 284 15.43 4.25 -3.45
N ARG A 285 15.11 4.83 -2.29
CA ARG A 285 15.64 4.38 -1.01
C ARG A 285 15.17 2.96 -0.69
N PHE A 286 13.90 2.67 -0.93
CA PHE A 286 13.36 1.32 -0.72
C PHE A 286 13.98 0.30 -1.67
N GLN A 287 14.17 0.64 -2.95
CA GLN A 287 14.82 -0.24 -3.91
C GLN A 287 16.28 -0.55 -3.53
N ALA A 288 16.97 0.36 -2.86
CA ALA A 288 18.33 0.14 -2.38
C ALA A 288 18.44 -0.94 -1.27
N LEU A 289 17.30 -1.43 -0.74
CA LEU A 289 17.27 -2.58 0.17
C LEU A 289 17.40 -3.91 -0.59
N PHE A 290 17.22 -3.94 -1.90
CA PHE A 290 17.40 -5.14 -2.72
C PHE A 290 18.87 -5.34 -3.13
N PRO A 291 19.33 -6.57 -3.37
CA PRO A 291 18.54 -7.80 -3.45
C PRO A 291 18.39 -8.50 -2.08
N LEU A 292 17.22 -9.08 -1.73
CA LEU A 292 17.01 -9.74 -0.43
C LEU A 292 17.76 -11.08 -0.33
N GLU A 293 18.79 -11.16 0.51
CA GLU A 293 19.65 -12.36 0.63
C GLU A 293 18.99 -13.52 1.40
N HIS A 294 17.97 -13.23 2.21
CA HIS A 294 17.34 -14.21 3.09
C HIS A 294 15.83 -14.13 3.00
N TRP A 295 15.25 -15.25 2.58
CA TRP A 295 13.83 -15.54 2.64
C TRP A 295 13.60 -16.60 3.70
N ARG A 296 12.82 -16.30 4.75
CA ARG A 296 12.70 -17.19 5.91
C ARG A 296 11.39 -17.97 5.91
N SER A 297 10.32 -17.52 5.26
CA SER A 297 9.06 -18.30 5.22
C SER A 297 8.15 -18.03 4.02
N HIS A 298 7.32 -19.02 3.66
CA HIS A 298 6.32 -18.95 2.58
C HIS A 298 5.24 -17.87 2.74
N GLY A 299 5.18 -17.18 3.88
CA GLY A 299 4.15 -16.18 4.19
C GLY A 299 4.67 -14.77 4.40
N GLU A 300 5.97 -14.52 4.23
CA GLU A 300 6.52 -13.21 4.56
C GLU A 300 6.06 -12.15 3.55
N HIS A 301 5.53 -11.03 4.09
CA HIS A 301 5.36 -9.84 3.30
C HIS A 301 6.74 -9.24 3.04
N ILE A 302 7.15 -9.28 1.78
CA ILE A 302 8.52 -8.97 1.36
C ILE A 302 8.98 -7.59 1.82
N TRP A 303 8.06 -6.63 1.86
CA TRP A 303 8.41 -5.27 2.20
C TRP A 303 8.85 -5.15 3.65
N SER A 304 8.20 -5.94 4.50
CA SER A 304 8.61 -6.14 5.88
C SER A 304 10.02 -6.74 5.96
N ILE A 305 10.32 -7.80 5.19
CA ILE A 305 11.68 -8.37 5.13
C ILE A 305 12.71 -7.33 4.68
N ALA A 306 12.41 -6.55 3.65
CA ALA A 306 13.32 -5.53 3.11
C ALA A 306 13.71 -4.52 4.18
N LEU A 307 12.73 -3.98 4.92
CA LEU A 307 12.98 -3.05 6.03
C LEU A 307 13.82 -3.71 7.14
N ASN A 308 13.60 -5.00 7.42
CA ASN A 308 14.38 -5.76 8.41
C ASN A 308 15.86 -5.97 8.03
N LYS A 309 16.29 -5.69 6.79
CA LYS A 309 17.73 -5.73 6.46
C LYS A 309 18.55 -4.70 7.21
N ARG A 310 17.92 -3.60 7.63
CA ARG A 310 18.56 -2.56 8.42
C ARG A 310 17.76 -2.37 9.71
N PRO A 311 17.82 -3.34 10.66
CA PRO A 311 17.05 -3.26 11.90
C PRO A 311 17.35 -1.96 12.64
N GLY A 312 16.31 -1.22 12.99
CA GLY A 312 16.45 0.08 13.67
C GLY A 312 16.92 1.24 12.77
N GLN A 313 17.09 1.01 11.46
CA GLN A 313 17.58 1.99 10.49
C GLN A 313 16.66 2.15 9.27
N ALA A 314 15.68 1.27 9.07
CA ALA A 314 14.65 1.40 8.04
C ALA A 314 13.27 1.14 8.65
N PHE A 315 12.36 2.09 8.51
CA PHE A 315 11.04 2.08 9.14
C PHE A 315 9.90 2.32 8.14
N PHE A 316 8.81 1.61 8.38
CA PHE A 316 7.47 1.98 7.93
C PHE A 316 6.77 2.67 9.10
N VAL A 317 6.45 3.95 8.92
CA VAL A 317 5.88 4.82 9.93
C VAL A 317 4.42 5.11 9.61
N TYR A 318 3.59 5.16 10.65
CA TYR A 318 2.23 5.64 10.58
C TYR A 318 2.13 7.03 11.23
N ILE A 319 1.28 7.89 10.67
CA ILE A 319 0.98 9.22 11.21
C ILE A 319 -0.46 9.28 11.74
N GLU A 320 -0.67 9.89 12.91
CA GLU A 320 -1.98 10.11 13.53
C GLU A 320 -2.94 10.85 12.61
N ALA A 321 -4.17 10.35 12.49
CA ALA A 321 -5.16 10.93 11.57
C ALA A 321 -5.39 12.41 11.88
N GLU A 322 -5.54 12.76 13.15
CA GLU A 322 -5.71 14.14 13.64
C GLU A 322 -4.53 15.06 13.27
N ALA A 323 -3.32 14.52 13.15
CA ALA A 323 -2.13 15.30 12.81
C ALA A 323 -2.04 15.62 11.31
N VAL A 324 -2.63 14.78 10.46
CA VAL A 324 -2.57 14.89 8.98
C VAL A 324 -3.92 15.18 8.31
N GLY A 325 -5.01 15.16 9.07
CA GLY A 325 -6.37 15.38 8.57
C GLY A 325 -6.93 14.27 7.72
N THR A 326 -6.31 13.09 7.71
CA THR A 326 -6.74 11.98 6.87
C THR A 326 -6.52 10.64 7.54
N GLU A 327 -7.38 9.68 7.21
CA GLU A 327 -7.23 8.28 7.61
C GLU A 327 -7.44 7.35 6.40
N ALA A 328 -6.83 6.17 6.46
CA ALA A 328 -7.07 5.09 5.50
C ALA A 328 -8.13 4.15 6.06
N CYS A 329 -9.26 4.04 5.39
CA CYS A 329 -10.40 3.27 5.84
C CYS A 329 -10.68 2.11 4.90
N ASP A 330 -11.09 0.97 5.45
CA ASP A 330 -11.59 -0.15 4.65
C ASP A 330 -12.76 0.33 3.76
N GLY A 331 -12.56 0.24 2.45
CA GLY A 331 -13.52 0.67 1.42
C GLY A 331 -14.78 -0.20 1.39
N LEU A 332 -14.79 -1.37 2.04
CA LEU A 332 -15.91 -2.31 2.05
C LEU A 332 -17.13 -1.86 2.89
N LYS A 333 -17.08 -0.70 3.55
CA LYS A 333 -18.19 -0.22 4.43
C LYS A 333 -19.43 0.32 3.70
N SER A 334 -19.47 0.40 2.37
CA SER A 334 -20.58 1.06 1.63
C SER A 334 -21.61 0.15 0.96
N GLY A 335 -21.62 -1.16 1.19
CA GLY A 335 -22.72 -2.02 0.71
C GLY A 335 -22.79 -3.41 1.36
N PRO A 336 -23.98 -4.02 1.44
CA PRO A 336 -24.13 -5.37 1.95
C PRO A 336 -23.47 -6.39 1.00
N GLU A 337 -22.56 -7.17 1.55
CA GLU A 337 -22.04 -8.45 1.04
C GLU A 337 -21.55 -8.51 -0.41
N LEU A 338 -20.33 -8.02 -0.66
CA LEU A 338 -19.43 -8.66 -1.64
C LEU A 338 -17.99 -8.59 -1.12
N SER A 339 -17.70 -9.26 0.00
CA SER A 339 -16.33 -9.72 0.31
C SER A 339 -15.96 -10.92 -0.57
N GLY A 340 -16.24 -10.80 -1.87
CA GLY A 340 -15.74 -11.68 -2.89
C GLY A 340 -14.30 -11.32 -3.17
N SER A 341 -13.39 -11.85 -2.34
CA SER A 341 -12.02 -12.10 -2.79
C SER A 341 -12.08 -12.70 -4.20
N CYS A 342 -11.05 -12.49 -5.01
CA CYS A 342 -10.91 -12.95 -6.40
C CYS A 342 -11.15 -14.52 -6.59
N LYS A 343 -11.70 -15.26 -5.60
CA LYS A 343 -12.08 -16.67 -5.42
C LYS A 343 -13.00 -17.34 -6.46
N ASP A 344 -14.13 -16.75 -6.89
CA ASP A 344 -15.23 -17.60 -7.45
C ASP A 344 -15.57 -17.45 -8.95
N ALA A 345 -14.64 -17.06 -9.82
CA ALA A 345 -14.94 -16.85 -11.26
C ALA A 345 -15.07 -18.15 -12.10
N GLY A 346 -15.39 -19.30 -11.48
CA GLY A 346 -15.37 -20.60 -12.16
C GLY A 346 -16.71 -21.34 -12.28
N ARG A 347 -17.79 -20.88 -11.64
CA ARG A 347 -19.06 -21.60 -11.67
C ARG A 347 -20.22 -20.62 -11.75
N ASN A 348 -20.72 -20.42 -12.97
CA ASN A 348 -22.14 -20.53 -13.31
C ASN A 348 -22.37 -19.94 -14.70
N GLY A 349 -22.23 -20.79 -15.71
CA GLY A 349 -22.99 -20.63 -16.95
C GLY A 349 -24.17 -21.59 -16.87
N SER A 350 -25.38 -21.07 -16.63
CA SER A 350 -26.62 -21.45 -17.35
C SER A 350 -27.89 -20.94 -16.68
N ALA A 351 -28.75 -20.41 -17.54
CA ALA A 351 -30.21 -20.26 -17.47
C ALA A 351 -30.80 -19.15 -16.57
N ALA A 352 -31.40 -18.20 -17.28
CA ALA A 352 -32.32 -17.19 -16.78
C ALA A 352 -33.68 -17.78 -16.35
N ALA A 353 -34.32 -17.14 -15.38
CA ALA A 353 -35.77 -16.98 -15.32
C ALA A 353 -36.13 -15.71 -14.53
N ALA A 354 -37.06 -14.93 -15.08
CA ALA A 354 -37.58 -13.65 -14.59
C ALA A 354 -38.65 -13.84 -13.48
N PRO A 355 -39.15 -12.75 -12.84
CA PRO A 355 -39.53 -12.74 -11.43
C PRO A 355 -41.03 -12.95 -11.17
N SER A 356 -41.37 -13.37 -9.94
CA SER A 356 -42.72 -13.24 -9.40
C SER A 356 -42.73 -12.51 -8.06
N SER A 357 -43.66 -11.56 -8.02
CA SER A 357 -44.07 -10.63 -6.98
C SER A 357 -44.61 -11.23 -5.67
N ALA A 358 -44.84 -10.31 -4.71
CA ALA A 358 -45.59 -10.43 -3.45
C ALA A 358 -44.77 -11.01 -2.29
N GLY A 359 -44.72 -10.43 -1.10
CA GLY A 359 -45.50 -9.38 -0.47
C GLY A 359 -45.37 -9.67 1.03
N ALA A 360 -44.81 -8.76 1.83
CA ALA A 360 -44.66 -8.98 3.26
C ALA A 360 -45.18 -7.78 4.04
N VAL A 361 -46.25 -8.08 4.77
CA VAL A 361 -47.00 -7.25 5.70
C VAL A 361 -46.19 -7.11 7.00
N LEU A 362 -46.03 -5.87 7.46
CA LEU A 362 -45.62 -5.55 8.84
C LEU A 362 -46.80 -5.73 9.80
N PRO A 363 -46.53 -6.03 11.08
CA PRO A 363 -47.25 -5.34 12.13
C PRO A 363 -46.31 -4.63 13.14
N PRO A 364 -46.85 -3.67 13.93
CA PRO A 364 -46.05 -2.68 14.64
C PRO A 364 -46.00 -2.86 16.17
N ASN A 365 -44.90 -2.36 16.76
CA ASN A 365 -44.79 -1.71 18.09
C ASN A 365 -45.11 -2.54 19.37
N PRO A 366 -44.89 -2.04 20.61
CA PRO A 366 -44.14 -0.85 21.06
C PRO A 366 -43.29 -1.04 22.36
N ALA A 367 -42.56 0.05 22.69
CA ALA A 367 -42.29 0.62 24.03
C ALA A 367 -41.49 -0.15 25.12
N GLY A 368 -40.55 0.58 25.72
CA GLY A 368 -39.95 0.26 27.02
C GLY A 368 -38.82 1.23 27.39
N GLY A 369 -39.11 2.13 28.33
CA GLY A 369 -38.30 3.27 28.77
C GLY A 369 -37.11 2.96 29.72
N PRO A 370 -36.66 3.97 30.49
CA PRO A 370 -35.24 4.22 30.73
C PRO A 370 -34.71 3.64 32.04
N GLY A 371 -33.40 3.38 32.09
CA GLY A 371 -32.67 2.95 33.29
C GLY A 371 -31.37 3.73 33.46
N SER A 372 -31.37 4.56 34.50
CA SER A 372 -30.27 5.35 35.05
C SER A 372 -29.26 4.54 35.88
N GLY A 373 -28.02 5.01 35.96
CA GLY A 373 -27.00 4.62 36.95
C GLY A 373 -25.63 4.52 36.25
N GLY A 374 -24.61 5.33 36.56
CA GLY A 374 -24.13 5.77 37.86
C GLY A 374 -22.87 4.95 38.18
N GLY A 375 -21.70 5.59 38.27
CA GLY A 375 -20.48 4.91 38.71
C GLY A 375 -19.19 5.51 38.19
N ALA A 376 -18.72 6.56 38.84
CA ALA A 376 -17.34 7.00 38.79
C ALA A 376 -16.44 5.95 39.46
N SER A 377 -15.23 5.75 38.94
CA SER A 377 -14.08 5.30 39.75
C SER A 377 -12.78 5.69 39.06
N ASP A 378 -12.13 6.66 39.70
CA ASP A 378 -10.74 7.01 39.57
C ASP A 378 -9.84 5.78 39.72
N VAL A 379 -8.87 5.60 38.82
CA VAL A 379 -7.68 4.80 39.10
C VAL A 379 -6.44 5.61 38.77
N VAL A 380 -5.72 5.85 39.85
CA VAL A 380 -4.47 6.56 40.04
C VAL A 380 -3.34 5.97 39.20
N ALA A 381 -2.61 6.85 38.51
CA ALA A 381 -1.29 6.58 37.94
C ALA A 381 -0.21 6.65 39.02
N PRO A 382 0.80 5.76 39.02
CA PRO A 382 2.06 6.06 39.67
C PRO A 382 3.05 6.70 38.70
N ALA A 383 3.47 7.90 39.08
CA ALA A 383 4.59 8.63 38.54
C ALA A 383 5.91 7.88 38.76
N PHE A 384 6.76 7.83 37.74
CA PHE A 384 8.20 7.65 37.91
C PHE A 384 8.94 8.66 37.04
N SER A 385 9.79 9.43 37.68
CA SER A 385 10.74 10.39 37.10
C SER A 385 12.01 10.34 37.96
N PRO A 386 13.15 10.87 37.51
CA PRO A 386 14.22 10.07 36.93
C PRO A 386 15.49 10.08 37.81
N THR A 387 16.39 9.12 37.61
CA THR A 387 17.75 9.20 38.17
C THR A 387 18.74 9.52 37.06
N VAL A 388 19.34 10.70 37.20
CA VAL A 388 20.51 11.21 36.49
C VAL A 388 21.77 10.62 37.13
N GLN A 389 22.68 10.08 36.32
CA GLN A 389 24.15 10.02 36.49
C GLN A 389 24.69 9.11 35.36
N GLY A 390 25.74 9.42 34.61
CA GLY A 390 26.70 10.48 34.73
C GLY A 390 27.58 10.60 33.48
N THR A 391 28.42 11.60 33.56
CA THR A 391 29.41 12.11 32.61
C THR A 391 30.47 11.11 32.19
N GLY A 392 30.82 11.11 30.89
CA GLY A 392 32.03 10.46 30.35
C GLY A 392 32.44 11.07 29.01
N VAL A 393 33.40 11.99 29.05
CA VAL A 393 34.08 12.64 27.91
C VAL A 393 35.10 11.68 27.27
N PRO A 394 35.44 11.80 25.96
CA PRO A 394 36.12 10.76 25.19
C PRO A 394 37.64 10.96 25.11
N PRO A 395 38.37 9.93 24.64
CA PRO A 395 39.54 10.13 23.79
C PRO A 395 39.25 9.45 22.44
N GLY A 396 39.71 9.91 21.28
CA GLY A 396 40.88 10.72 20.97
C GLY A 396 41.34 10.20 19.61
N ALA A 397 41.35 11.07 18.62
CA ALA A 397 41.82 10.75 17.27
C ALA A 397 43.31 10.38 17.30
N THR A 398 43.69 9.31 16.60
CA THR A 398 45.05 9.16 16.10
C THR A 398 45.02 8.72 14.64
N SER A 399 45.62 9.58 13.82
CA SER A 399 46.03 9.37 12.44
C SER A 399 47.28 8.50 12.37
N SER A 400 47.36 7.58 11.41
CA SER A 400 48.60 7.17 10.72
C SER A 400 48.17 6.43 9.44
N SER A 401 48.33 7.02 8.26
CA SER A 401 49.51 6.98 7.40
C SER A 401 49.91 5.56 6.96
N GLY A 402 49.55 5.25 5.71
CA GLY A 402 50.36 4.54 4.72
C GLY A 402 50.88 3.14 5.06
N ASN A 403 50.43 2.15 4.28
CA ASN A 403 51.41 1.27 3.66
C ASN A 403 50.94 0.71 2.31
N THR A 404 51.70 1.03 1.28
CA THR A 404 51.74 0.38 -0.03
C THR A 404 52.56 -0.90 0.08
N GLY A 405 52.07 -2.02 -0.44
CA GLY A 405 52.85 -3.24 -0.59
C GLY A 405 52.12 -4.27 -1.44
N GLY A 406 52.54 -4.38 -2.71
CA GLY A 406 52.14 -5.44 -3.62
C GLY A 406 52.98 -6.71 -3.48
N GLY A 407 52.55 -7.74 -4.21
CA GLY A 407 53.20 -9.05 -4.38
C GLY A 407 52.46 -10.14 -3.61
N ALA A 408 51.93 -11.21 -4.21
CA ALA A 408 52.04 -11.77 -5.56
C ALA A 408 50.69 -12.36 -6.00
#